data_AF-A0A8J2TCK7-F1
#
_entry.id   AF-A0A8J2TCK7-F1
#
_cell.length_a   1.000
_cell.length_b   1.000
_cell.length_c   1.000
_cell.angle_alpha   90.00
_cell.angle_beta   90.00
_cell.angle_gamma   90.00
#
_symmetry.space_group_name_H-M   'P 1'
#
loop_
_entity.id
_entity.type
_entity.pdbx_description
1 polymer ?
#
loop_
_entity_poly.entity_id
_entity_poly.type
_entity_poly.pdbx_seq_one_letter_code
_entity_poly.pdbx_strand_id
1 'polypeptide(L)'
;MTKINRRQLLQGIGGFTVGTVITNKHLILNAATPRIEIQVWDSQGNLLDSKKLDNLYFLDLRDNPIPELPRQVTAGKLFSDSPQFLFAIALKILVDGFGEVTLYADNKSQGYSPQDFPLNLNLAFAESRLYRVSQTVSLWKKEGIQFPSTLESRLEKAQSDLEKAINTNEIATKLKWCNSSLVESLWVGEEAVFIQAKQKIQERKNFLVGCNFFGYSQKGEEYNKRFQELFNFATIPFYWKYFEPKLGQKDWNSNNLKVNWLQQHQIIPKGHPLVWFHEVGIPDEVRTKPYSEIKNIIAQRIEEITRYYQGKINYFDIINEPHGIIWANELGFF
;
A
#
# COMPACT_ATOMS: atom_id res chain seq x y z
N MET A 1 -30.91 3.35 8.33
CA MET A 1 -29.94 3.88 7.34
C MET A 1 -29.18 2.72 6.75
N THR A 2 -29.41 2.48 5.46
CA THR A 2 -29.06 1.27 4.71
C THR A 2 -27.54 1.21 4.46
N LYS A 3 -26.90 0.08 4.79
CA LYS A 3 -25.49 -0.20 4.51
C LYS A 3 -25.26 -0.23 3.00
N ILE A 4 -24.55 0.77 2.45
CA ILE A 4 -24.11 0.75 1.05
C ILE A 4 -22.88 -0.15 0.94
N ASN A 5 -23.01 -1.21 0.14
CA ASN A 5 -21.95 -2.15 -0.20
C ASN A 5 -21.02 -1.52 -1.26
N ARG A 6 -19.75 -1.28 -0.91
CA ARG A 6 -18.71 -0.68 -1.77
C ARG A 6 -18.50 -1.38 -3.12
N ARG A 7 -18.94 -2.64 -3.30
CA ARG A 7 -18.81 -3.38 -4.58
C ARG A 7 -19.97 -3.17 -5.55
N GLN A 8 -21.14 -2.70 -5.11
CA GLN A 8 -22.32 -2.56 -5.97
C GLN A 8 -22.39 -1.22 -6.73
N LEU A 9 -21.58 -0.22 -6.37
CA LEU A 9 -21.51 1.05 -7.12
C LEU A 9 -20.72 0.92 -8.44
N LEU A 10 -19.93 -0.16 -8.61
CA LEU A 10 -19.06 -0.37 -9.77
C LEU A 10 -19.76 -1.01 -10.98
N GLN A 11 -21.08 -1.27 -10.92
CA GLN A 11 -21.84 -1.78 -12.07
C GLN A 11 -22.73 -0.73 -12.76
N GLY A 12 -22.74 0.53 -12.30
CA GLY A 12 -23.61 1.59 -12.83
C GLY A 12 -22.93 2.72 -13.61
N ILE A 13 -21.61 2.73 -13.72
CA ILE A 13 -20.85 3.85 -14.34
C ILE A 13 -19.83 3.37 -15.40
N GLY A 14 -19.83 2.07 -15.70
CA GLY A 14 -19.07 1.49 -16.80
C GLY A 14 -19.79 1.75 -18.12
N GLY A 15 -19.60 2.93 -18.70
CA GLY A 15 -20.05 3.19 -20.07
C GLY A 15 -20.42 4.63 -20.36
N PHE A 16 -19.44 5.54 -20.34
CA PHE A 16 -19.43 6.70 -21.24
C PHE A 16 -17.98 7.15 -21.46
N THR A 17 -17.28 6.43 -22.33
CA THR A 17 -16.09 6.92 -23.04
C THR A 17 -16.55 7.60 -24.32
N VAL A 18 -16.59 8.93 -24.33
CA VAL A 18 -16.47 9.77 -25.53
C VAL A 18 -15.74 11.03 -25.02
N GLY A 19 -14.47 11.26 -25.32
CA GLY A 19 -13.89 11.20 -26.65
C GLY A 19 -14.23 12.47 -27.42
N THR A 20 -13.82 13.64 -26.92
CA THR A 20 -13.60 14.80 -27.79
C THR A 20 -12.26 15.44 -27.43
N VAL A 21 -11.25 15.07 -28.20
CA VAL A 21 -10.06 15.88 -28.41
C VAL A 21 -10.55 17.20 -29.02
N ILE A 22 -10.58 18.26 -28.22
CA ILE A 22 -10.59 19.62 -28.75
C ILE A 22 -9.22 20.20 -28.43
N THR A 23 -8.31 20.07 -29.38
CA THR A 23 -7.19 20.99 -29.54
C THR A 23 -7.74 22.39 -29.76
N ASN A 24 -7.85 23.19 -28.70
CA ASN A 24 -7.95 24.64 -28.82
C ASN A 24 -6.87 25.27 -27.94
N LYS A 25 -5.80 25.70 -28.61
CA LYS A 25 -4.92 26.76 -28.15
C LYS A 25 -5.78 27.97 -27.76
N HIS A 26 -5.44 28.59 -26.63
CA HIS A 26 -5.99 29.86 -26.15
C HIS A 26 -7.50 29.87 -25.82
N LEU A 27 -7.86 29.22 -24.72
CA LEU A 27 -8.89 29.76 -23.82
C LEU A 27 -8.22 30.01 -22.47
N ILE A 28 -7.65 31.21 -22.35
CA ILE A 28 -7.27 31.75 -21.06
C ILE A 28 -8.58 31.98 -20.31
N LEU A 29 -8.89 31.09 -19.37
CA LEU A 29 -9.88 31.36 -18.34
C LEU A 29 -9.32 32.48 -17.45
N ASN A 30 -9.51 33.72 -17.89
CA ASN A 30 -9.23 34.94 -17.12
C ASN A 30 -10.32 35.16 -16.06
N ALA A 31 -10.48 34.21 -15.16
CA ALA A 31 -10.91 34.51 -13.80
C ALA A 31 -9.67 34.28 -12.96
N ALA A 32 -9.11 35.35 -12.37
CA ALA A 32 -7.96 35.22 -11.48
C ALA A 32 -8.36 34.26 -10.35
N THR A 33 -7.92 33.01 -10.43
CA THR A 33 -8.04 32.04 -9.36
C THR A 33 -7.41 32.65 -8.12
N PRO A 34 -8.09 32.65 -6.95
CA PRO A 34 -7.49 33.17 -5.75
C PRO A 34 -6.20 32.40 -5.49
N ARG A 35 -5.09 33.13 -5.48
CA ARG A 35 -3.76 32.56 -5.32
C ARG A 35 -3.55 32.21 -3.85
N ILE A 36 -3.38 30.93 -3.56
CA ILE A 36 -3.17 30.43 -2.20
C ILE A 36 -1.68 30.41 -1.86
N GLU A 37 -1.34 30.72 -0.60
CA GLU A 37 0.02 30.68 -0.07
C GLU A 37 0.20 29.51 0.89
N ILE A 38 1.12 28.60 0.57
CA ILE A 38 1.48 27.44 1.37
C ILE A 38 2.91 27.60 1.87
N GLN A 39 3.09 27.39 3.17
CA GLN A 39 4.39 27.39 3.83
C GLN A 39 4.65 26.03 4.46
N VAL A 40 5.83 25.48 4.20
CA VAL A 40 6.28 24.20 4.71
C VAL A 40 7.73 24.33 5.16
N TRP A 41 8.05 23.75 6.32
CA TRP A 41 9.40 23.72 6.85
C TRP A 41 9.92 22.29 6.98
N ASP A 42 11.23 22.11 6.82
CA ASP A 42 11.95 20.89 7.15
C ASP A 42 12.12 20.74 8.68
N SER A 43 12.72 19.62 9.09
CA SER A 43 12.91 19.33 10.50
C SER A 43 13.98 20.19 11.19
N GLN A 44 14.80 20.90 10.42
CA GLN A 44 15.77 21.87 10.92
C GLN A 44 15.14 23.28 11.06
N GLY A 45 13.88 23.46 10.67
CA GLY A 45 13.17 24.74 10.74
C GLY A 45 13.46 25.66 9.56
N ASN A 46 14.09 25.16 8.49
CA ASN A 46 14.25 25.91 7.25
C ASN A 46 13.03 25.70 6.37
N LEU A 47 12.71 26.68 5.53
CA LEU A 47 11.67 26.49 4.52
C LEU A 47 12.07 25.39 3.55
N LEU A 48 11.10 24.58 3.15
CA LEU A 48 11.32 23.43 2.29
C LEU A 48 11.82 23.87 0.91
N ASP A 49 12.77 23.13 0.35
CA ASP A 49 13.31 23.43 -0.98
C ASP A 49 12.26 23.24 -2.09
N SER A 50 12.46 23.93 -3.22
CA SER A 50 11.50 23.91 -4.33
C SER A 50 11.31 22.52 -4.92
N LYS A 51 12.36 21.70 -5.01
CA LYS A 51 12.27 20.33 -5.58
C LYS A 51 11.40 19.42 -4.72
N LYS A 52 11.43 19.59 -3.39
CA LYS A 52 10.54 18.87 -2.49
C LYS A 52 9.11 19.37 -2.59
N LEU A 53 8.91 20.69 -2.71
CA LEU A 53 7.58 21.29 -2.92
C LEU A 53 6.94 20.88 -4.25
N ASP A 54 7.72 20.53 -5.27
CA ASP A 54 7.20 19.99 -6.54
C ASP A 54 6.45 18.66 -6.34
N ASN A 55 6.75 17.92 -5.27
CA ASN A 55 6.04 16.69 -4.89
C ASN A 55 4.76 16.95 -4.07
N LEU A 56 4.31 18.20 -3.97
CA LEU A 56 3.02 18.54 -3.37
C LEU A 56 1.90 18.23 -4.36
N TYR A 57 0.89 17.51 -3.89
CA TYR A 57 -0.32 17.20 -4.64
C TYR A 57 -1.52 17.86 -4.00
N PHE A 58 -2.40 18.40 -4.83
CA PHE A 58 -3.78 18.63 -4.42
C PHE A 58 -4.59 17.37 -4.69
N LEU A 59 -5.55 17.09 -3.82
CA LEU A 59 -6.42 15.93 -3.89
C LEU A 59 -7.89 16.38 -3.78
N ASP A 60 -8.80 15.63 -4.39
CA ASP A 60 -10.20 15.69 -3.97
C ASP A 60 -10.38 15.01 -2.59
N LEU A 61 -11.55 15.17 -1.95
CA LEU A 61 -11.83 14.56 -0.64
C LEU A 61 -11.99 13.02 -0.68
N ARG A 62 -11.72 12.38 -1.83
CA ARG A 62 -11.68 10.93 -2.00
C ARG A 62 -10.26 10.44 -2.27
N ASP A 63 -9.26 11.27 -1.98
CA ASP A 63 -7.82 11.02 -2.17
C ASP A 63 -7.40 10.85 -3.64
N ASN A 64 -8.22 11.30 -4.61
CA ASN A 64 -7.80 11.29 -6.01
C ASN A 64 -6.91 12.52 -6.29
N PRO A 65 -5.71 12.32 -6.87
CA PRO A 65 -4.89 13.45 -7.28
C PRO A 65 -5.57 14.26 -8.36
N ILE A 66 -5.53 15.58 -8.22
CA ILE A 66 -6.03 16.50 -9.24
C ILE A 66 -4.87 16.97 -10.13
N PRO A 67 -5.13 17.37 -11.39
CA PRO A 67 -4.10 17.91 -12.27
C PRO A 67 -3.36 19.09 -11.64
N GLU A 68 -2.08 19.19 -11.95
CA GLU A 68 -1.22 20.25 -11.45
C GLU A 68 -1.77 21.62 -11.86
N LEU A 69 -1.99 22.46 -10.84
CA LEU A 69 -2.42 23.84 -11.03
C LEU A 69 -1.19 24.73 -11.20
N PRO A 70 -1.30 25.85 -11.95
CA PRO A 70 -0.21 26.82 -12.05
C PRO A 70 0.31 27.21 -10.68
N ARG A 71 1.63 27.12 -10.50
CA ARG A 71 2.30 27.37 -9.23
C ARG A 71 3.68 27.96 -9.42
N GLN A 72 4.14 28.68 -8.39
CA GLN A 72 5.52 29.17 -8.29
C GLN A 72 6.01 29.00 -6.86
N VAL A 73 7.31 28.75 -6.71
CA VAL A 73 7.97 28.78 -5.40
C VAL A 73 8.85 30.03 -5.35
N THR A 74 8.69 30.85 -4.31
CA THR A 74 9.50 32.05 -4.12
C THR A 74 9.84 32.20 -2.64
N ALA A 75 11.13 32.33 -2.33
CA ALA A 75 11.62 32.44 -0.95
C ALA A 75 11.07 31.33 -0.02
N GLY A 76 11.00 30.08 -0.50
CA GLY A 76 10.53 28.92 0.28
C GLY A 76 9.01 28.84 0.50
N LYS A 77 8.23 29.72 -0.15
CA LYS A 77 6.77 29.71 -0.13
C LYS A 77 6.23 29.24 -1.47
N LEU A 78 5.22 28.37 -1.45
CA LEU A 78 4.52 27.93 -2.65
C LEU A 78 3.26 28.78 -2.85
N PHE A 79 3.15 29.41 -4.01
CA PHE A 79 1.96 30.12 -4.44
C PHE A 79 1.32 29.38 -5.60
N SER A 80 0.06 29.00 -5.49
CA SER A 80 -0.64 28.25 -6.53
C SER A 80 -2.04 28.79 -6.78
N ASP A 81 -2.55 28.58 -7.99
CA ASP A 81 -4.00 28.63 -8.22
C ASP A 81 -4.70 27.60 -7.33
N SER A 82 -5.90 27.93 -6.86
CA SER A 82 -6.67 27.06 -5.97
C SER A 82 -7.77 26.31 -6.72
N PRO A 83 -8.03 25.03 -6.38
CA PRO A 83 -9.21 24.31 -6.86
C PRO A 83 -10.50 25.08 -6.56
N GLN A 84 -11.49 25.00 -7.47
CA GLN A 84 -12.80 25.62 -7.30
C GLN A 84 -13.77 24.78 -6.43
N PHE A 85 -13.25 23.80 -5.71
CA PHE A 85 -13.97 22.88 -4.83
C PHE A 85 -13.12 22.57 -3.61
N LEU A 86 -13.72 22.03 -2.54
CA LEU A 86 -13.01 21.65 -1.33
C LEU A 86 -11.97 20.58 -1.61
N PHE A 87 -10.72 20.83 -1.20
CA PHE A 87 -9.58 19.98 -1.57
C PHE A 87 -8.72 19.62 -0.36
N ALA A 88 -7.90 18.58 -0.51
CA ALA A 88 -6.86 18.21 0.43
C ALA A 88 -5.47 18.43 -0.20
N ILE A 89 -4.45 18.43 0.65
CA ILE A 89 -3.05 18.60 0.25
C ILE A 89 -2.28 17.37 0.73
N ALA A 90 -1.45 16.79 -0.13
CA ALA A 90 -0.52 15.75 0.25
C ALA A 90 0.93 16.12 -0.11
N LEU A 91 1.85 15.74 0.76
CA LEU A 91 3.29 15.94 0.55
C LEU A 91 4.08 14.82 1.20
N LYS A 92 5.10 14.33 0.50
CA LYS A 92 6.10 13.44 1.06
C LYS A 92 7.13 14.25 1.82
N ILE A 93 7.28 13.98 3.12
CA ILE A 93 8.17 14.74 4.01
C ILE A 93 8.79 13.81 5.07
N LEU A 94 9.97 14.18 5.55
CA LEU A 94 10.62 13.53 6.69
C LEU A 94 9.92 13.96 7.98
N VAL A 95 9.52 12.98 8.79
CA VAL A 95 9.11 13.19 10.18
C VAL A 95 10.20 12.61 11.08
N ASP A 96 10.88 13.49 11.81
CA ASP A 96 12.01 13.12 12.67
C ASP A 96 11.52 12.18 13.78
N GLY A 97 12.08 10.98 13.85
CA GLY A 97 11.65 9.93 14.78
C GLY A 97 10.61 8.94 14.22
N PHE A 98 10.22 9.09 12.95
CA PHE A 98 9.36 8.13 12.25
C PHE A 98 9.96 7.70 10.90
N GLY A 99 10.38 8.66 10.07
CA GLY A 99 10.91 8.42 8.73
C GLY A 99 10.23 9.27 7.66
N GLU A 100 10.55 8.99 6.40
CA GLU A 100 9.97 9.68 5.25
C GLU A 100 8.59 9.10 4.92
N VAL A 101 7.55 9.93 4.95
CA VAL A 101 6.15 9.49 4.79
C VAL A 101 5.35 10.52 3.99
N THR A 102 4.30 10.08 3.31
CA THR A 102 3.32 10.99 2.71
C THR A 102 2.31 11.41 3.76
N LEU A 103 2.29 12.71 4.07
CA LEU A 103 1.29 13.30 4.97
C LEU A 103 0.16 13.91 4.15
N TYR A 104 -1.03 13.94 4.76
CA TYR A 104 -2.26 14.44 4.17
C TYR A 104 -2.85 15.50 5.10
N ALA A 105 -3.16 16.67 4.55
CA ALA A 105 -3.89 17.73 5.21
C ALA A 105 -5.25 17.85 4.53
N ASP A 106 -6.32 17.59 5.28
CA ASP A 106 -7.70 17.57 4.76
C ASP A 106 -8.67 18.40 5.62
N ASN A 107 -8.11 19.29 6.47
CA ASN A 107 -8.88 20.13 7.39
C ASN A 107 -9.87 19.31 8.24
N LYS A 108 -9.40 18.22 8.86
CA LYS A 108 -10.26 17.33 9.67
C LYS A 108 -11.44 16.80 8.84
N SER A 109 -11.10 16.33 7.63
CA SER A 109 -12.03 15.83 6.61
C SER A 109 -13.05 16.83 6.05
N GLN A 110 -12.93 18.13 6.34
CA GLN A 110 -13.79 19.17 5.76
C GLN A 110 -13.27 19.68 4.41
N GLY A 111 -11.98 19.51 4.13
CA GLY A 111 -11.31 20.13 2.99
C GLY A 111 -10.95 21.59 3.20
N TYR A 112 -10.05 22.09 2.36
CA TYR A 112 -9.64 23.48 2.30
C TYR A 112 -10.36 24.20 1.16
N SER A 113 -10.54 25.50 1.37
CA SER A 113 -10.98 26.50 0.41
C SER A 113 -9.94 27.63 0.37
N PRO A 114 -9.99 28.54 -0.63
CA PRO A 114 -9.06 29.68 -0.67
C PRO A 114 -9.06 30.57 0.59
N GLN A 115 -10.13 30.54 1.40
CA GLN A 115 -10.26 31.36 2.61
C GLN A 115 -9.42 30.82 3.79
N ASP A 116 -8.95 29.58 3.69
CA ASP A 116 -8.17 28.91 4.74
C ASP A 116 -6.65 29.21 4.64
N PHE A 117 -6.25 30.09 3.72
CA PHE A 117 -4.84 30.42 3.44
C PHE A 117 -4.50 31.86 3.90
N PRO A 118 -3.25 32.15 4.31
CA PRO A 118 -2.05 31.33 4.18
C PRO A 118 -2.01 30.13 5.14
N LEU A 119 -1.48 29.01 4.66
CA LEU A 119 -1.48 27.74 5.40
C LEU A 119 -0.08 27.36 5.89
N ASN A 120 0.06 27.13 7.20
CA ASN A 120 1.19 26.39 7.75
C ASN A 120 0.92 24.89 7.58
N LEU A 121 1.56 24.28 6.59
CA LEU A 121 1.23 22.91 6.21
C LEU A 121 1.72 21.88 7.24
N ASN A 122 2.80 22.16 7.99
CA ASN A 122 3.26 21.28 9.07
C ASN A 122 2.19 21.14 10.17
N LEU A 123 1.54 22.25 10.56
CA LEU A 123 0.43 22.24 11.51
C LEU A 123 -0.79 21.52 10.92
N ALA A 124 -1.13 21.83 9.67
CA ALA A 124 -2.26 21.20 8.97
C ALA A 124 -2.13 19.67 8.87
N PHE A 125 -0.92 19.17 8.63
CA PHE A 125 -0.62 17.73 8.67
C PHE A 125 -0.79 17.13 10.06
N ALA A 126 -0.26 17.78 11.09
CA ALA A 126 -0.41 17.31 12.48
C ALA A 126 -1.88 17.25 12.90
N GLU A 127 -2.66 18.28 12.59
CA GLU A 127 -4.10 18.33 12.86
C GLU A 127 -4.86 17.21 12.15
N SER A 128 -4.65 17.07 10.84
CA SER A 128 -5.39 16.10 10.02
C SER A 128 -5.01 14.66 10.38
N ARG A 129 -3.71 14.39 10.61
CA ARG A 129 -3.24 13.07 11.04
C ARG A 129 -3.81 12.70 12.41
N LEU A 130 -3.69 13.58 13.40
CA LEU A 130 -4.21 13.31 14.74
C LEU A 130 -5.72 13.09 14.68
N TYR A 131 -6.46 13.96 14.00
CA TYR A 131 -7.90 13.83 13.86
C TYR A 131 -8.29 12.47 13.29
N ARG A 132 -7.71 12.07 12.15
CA ARG A 132 -8.00 10.80 11.48
C ARG A 132 -7.72 9.59 12.38
N VAL A 133 -6.59 9.60 13.09
CA VAL A 133 -6.20 8.53 14.01
C VAL A 133 -7.13 8.48 15.23
N SER A 134 -7.42 9.62 15.85
CA SER A 134 -8.35 9.72 16.99
C SER A 134 -9.74 9.22 16.64
N GLN A 135 -10.28 9.60 15.46
CA GLN A 135 -11.58 9.10 14.99
C GLN A 135 -11.56 7.59 14.78
N THR A 136 -10.50 7.08 14.14
CA THR A 136 -10.35 5.65 13.84
C THR A 136 -10.26 4.81 15.12
N VAL A 137 -9.39 5.19 16.06
CA VAL A 137 -9.25 4.52 17.36
C VAL A 137 -10.56 4.57 18.13
N SER A 138 -11.23 5.73 18.19
CA SER A 138 -12.52 5.87 18.87
C SER A 138 -13.61 5.00 18.25
N LEU A 139 -13.66 4.91 16.91
CA LEU A 139 -14.59 4.04 16.19
C LEU A 139 -14.31 2.57 16.52
N TRP A 140 -13.05 2.13 16.47
CA TRP A 140 -12.69 0.74 16.73
C TRP A 140 -12.89 0.33 18.19
N LYS A 141 -12.70 1.23 19.15
CA LYS A 141 -13.11 0.99 20.55
C LYS A 141 -14.62 0.70 20.65
N LYS A 142 -15.45 1.46 19.93
CA LYS A 142 -16.91 1.21 19.86
C LYS A 142 -17.25 -0.11 19.14
N GLU A 143 -16.40 -0.57 18.22
CA GLU A 143 -16.49 -1.90 17.60
C GLU A 143 -15.98 -3.03 18.51
N GLY A 144 -15.53 -2.72 19.74
CA GLY A 144 -15.05 -3.71 20.72
C GLY A 144 -13.55 -3.98 20.68
N ILE A 145 -12.79 -3.30 19.82
CA ILE A 145 -11.33 -3.45 19.76
C ILE A 145 -10.70 -2.89 21.03
N GLN A 146 -9.90 -3.71 21.69
CA GLN A 146 -9.19 -3.33 22.92
C GLN A 146 -7.80 -2.79 22.58
N PHE A 147 -7.50 -1.57 22.99
CA PHE A 147 -6.15 -0.99 22.83
C PHE A 147 -5.44 -0.95 24.19
N PRO A 148 -4.11 -1.16 24.23
CA PRO A 148 -3.35 -1.04 25.46
C PRO A 148 -3.29 0.43 25.92
N SER A 149 -3.13 0.65 27.22
CA SER A 149 -3.00 1.99 27.80
C SER A 149 -1.80 2.77 27.23
N THR A 150 -0.75 2.07 26.80
CA THR A 150 0.41 2.69 26.13
C THR A 150 0.00 3.42 24.86
N LEU A 151 -0.88 2.85 24.04
CA LEU A 151 -1.40 3.49 22.83
C LEU A 151 -2.23 4.72 23.18
N GLU A 152 -3.05 4.64 24.22
CA GLU A 152 -3.88 5.76 24.70
C GLU A 152 -3.00 6.92 25.18
N SER A 153 -1.98 6.64 26.00
CA SER A 153 -1.03 7.64 26.48
C SER A 153 -0.27 8.34 25.35
N ARG A 154 0.08 7.61 24.28
CA ARG A 154 0.70 8.22 23.08
C ARG A 154 -0.28 9.11 22.34
N LEU A 155 -1.54 8.72 22.23
CA LEU A 155 -2.58 9.54 21.61
C LEU A 155 -2.83 10.83 22.41
N GLU A 156 -2.89 10.75 23.74
CA GLU A 156 -3.00 11.92 24.62
C GLU A 156 -1.79 12.85 24.49
N LYS A 157 -0.57 12.30 24.43
CA LYS A 157 0.64 13.09 24.17
C LYS A 157 0.56 13.78 22.81
N ALA A 158 0.13 13.08 21.75
CA ALA A 158 -0.04 13.66 20.42
C ALA A 158 -1.01 14.86 20.43
N GLN A 159 -2.10 14.75 21.20
CA GLN A 159 -3.07 15.82 21.39
C GLN A 159 -2.48 17.00 22.17
N SER A 160 -1.83 16.75 23.30
CA SER A 160 -1.20 17.79 24.10
C SER A 160 -0.14 18.55 23.30
N ASP A 161 0.68 17.86 22.51
CA ASP A 161 1.71 18.49 21.69
C ASP A 161 1.09 19.29 20.53
N LEU A 162 -0.03 18.84 19.95
CA LEU A 162 -0.75 19.63 18.95
C LEU A 162 -1.32 20.93 19.56
N GLU A 163 -1.92 20.86 20.75
CA GLU A 163 -2.44 22.04 21.45
C GLU A 163 -1.32 23.05 21.74
N LYS A 164 -0.13 22.60 22.13
CA LYS A 164 1.05 23.46 22.25
C LYS A 164 1.43 24.09 20.91
N ALA A 165 1.42 23.33 19.82
CA ALA A 165 1.73 23.84 18.48
C ALA A 165 0.76 24.96 18.05
N ILE A 166 -0.54 24.76 18.28
CA ILE A 166 -1.59 25.74 17.96
C ILE A 166 -1.37 27.04 18.73
N ASN A 167 -1.04 26.95 20.02
CA ASN A 167 -0.86 28.10 20.91
C ASN A 167 0.54 28.76 20.85
N THR A 168 1.46 28.22 20.06
CA THR A 168 2.80 28.79 19.91
C THR A 168 2.86 29.75 18.72
N ASN A 169 3.38 30.96 18.90
CA ASN A 169 3.58 31.91 17.79
C ASN A 169 4.95 31.78 17.13
N GLU A 170 5.98 31.46 17.91
CA GLU A 170 7.36 31.32 17.44
C GLU A 170 7.49 30.07 16.55
N ILE A 171 7.90 30.27 15.29
CA ILE A 171 7.82 29.22 14.27
C ILE A 171 8.66 27.99 14.60
N ALA A 172 9.89 28.15 15.10
CA ALA A 172 10.77 27.01 15.35
C ALA A 172 10.22 26.14 16.48
N THR A 173 9.73 26.74 17.56
CA THR A 173 9.05 26.01 18.63
C THR A 173 7.73 25.38 18.17
N LYS A 174 6.92 26.06 17.34
CA LYS A 174 5.70 25.48 16.76
C LYS A 174 6.01 24.20 15.99
N LEU A 175 7.04 24.23 15.14
CA LEU A 175 7.42 23.08 14.31
C LEU A 175 7.88 21.88 15.13
N LYS A 176 8.58 22.10 16.25
CA LYS A 176 8.95 21.02 17.19
C LYS A 176 7.70 20.33 17.75
N TRP A 177 6.70 21.11 18.14
CA TRP A 177 5.43 20.57 18.63
C TRP A 177 4.64 19.85 17.54
N CYS A 178 4.58 20.40 16.31
CA CYS A 178 3.98 19.71 15.16
C CYS A 178 4.65 18.36 14.90
N ASN A 179 5.99 18.31 14.87
CA ASN A 179 6.72 17.05 14.67
C ASN A 179 6.45 16.06 15.80
N SER A 180 6.49 16.51 17.06
CA SER A 180 6.19 15.65 18.22
C SER A 180 4.79 15.04 18.13
N SER A 181 3.78 15.85 17.80
CA SER A 181 2.40 15.37 17.58
C SER A 181 2.31 14.37 16.42
N LEU A 182 2.99 14.66 15.30
CA LEU A 182 3.04 13.78 14.13
C LEU A 182 3.68 12.43 14.46
N VAL A 183 4.83 12.40 15.14
CA VAL A 183 5.51 11.15 15.52
C VAL A 183 4.58 10.27 16.33
N GLU A 184 3.96 10.82 17.38
CA GLU A 184 3.08 10.04 18.24
C GLU A 184 1.84 9.56 17.48
N SER A 185 1.15 10.44 16.75
CA SER A 185 -0.05 10.06 16.00
C SER A 185 0.23 9.11 14.82
N LEU A 186 1.40 9.19 14.18
CA LEU A 186 1.83 8.25 13.16
C LEU A 186 1.98 6.86 13.75
N TRP A 187 2.76 6.72 14.82
CA TRP A 187 2.95 5.45 15.51
C TRP A 187 1.67 4.88 16.11
N VAL A 188 0.80 5.71 16.70
CA VAL A 188 -0.51 5.27 17.19
C VAL A 188 -1.33 4.67 16.05
N GLY A 189 -1.30 5.26 14.86
CA GLY A 189 -1.99 4.72 13.69
C GLY A 189 -1.46 3.34 13.27
N GLU A 190 -0.14 3.16 13.20
CA GLU A 190 0.48 1.87 12.88
C GLU A 190 0.10 0.79 13.91
N GLU A 191 0.24 1.11 15.19
CA GLU A 191 -0.06 0.21 16.29
C GLU A 191 -1.56 -0.14 16.34
N ALA A 192 -2.43 0.85 16.13
CA ALA A 192 -3.88 0.65 16.12
C ALA A 192 -4.33 -0.29 15.00
N VAL A 193 -3.82 -0.10 13.77
CA VAL A 193 -4.11 -0.99 12.63
C VAL A 193 -3.64 -2.41 12.92
N PHE A 194 -2.42 -2.55 13.45
CA PHE A 194 -1.86 -3.85 13.78
C PHE A 194 -2.68 -4.59 14.84
N ILE A 195 -3.04 -3.91 15.94
CA ILE A 195 -3.85 -4.48 17.02
C ILE A 195 -5.24 -4.86 16.52
N GLN A 196 -5.88 -3.97 15.75
CA GLN A 196 -7.20 -4.20 15.19
C GLN A 196 -7.20 -5.42 14.26
N ALA A 197 -6.21 -5.51 13.37
CA ALA A 197 -6.04 -6.66 12.49
C ALA A 197 -5.83 -7.95 13.29
N LYS A 198 -4.98 -7.93 14.32
CA LYS A 198 -4.71 -9.10 15.17
C LYS A 198 -5.96 -9.60 15.88
N GLN A 199 -6.75 -8.73 16.48
CA GLN A 199 -8.00 -9.12 17.15
C GLN A 199 -9.04 -9.65 16.16
N LYS A 200 -9.26 -8.95 15.04
CA LYS A 200 -10.19 -9.41 13.98
C LYS A 200 -9.76 -10.72 13.33
N ILE A 201 -8.47 -11.02 13.27
CA ILE A 201 -7.94 -12.30 12.78
C ILE A 201 -8.12 -13.41 13.82
N GLN A 202 -7.85 -13.13 15.10
CA GLN A 202 -8.01 -14.12 16.18
C GLN A 202 -9.46 -14.64 16.29
N GLU A 203 -10.45 -13.81 15.96
CA GLU A 203 -11.86 -14.23 15.92
C GLU A 203 -12.19 -15.19 14.76
N ARG A 204 -11.33 -15.28 13.74
CA ARG A 204 -11.55 -16.12 12.55
C ARG A 204 -10.95 -17.51 12.76
N LYS A 205 -11.81 -18.52 12.87
CA LYS A 205 -11.38 -19.92 12.86
C LYS A 205 -10.71 -20.25 11.52
N ASN A 206 -9.56 -20.95 11.58
CA ASN A 206 -8.81 -21.44 10.42
C ASN A 206 -8.34 -20.35 9.44
N PHE A 207 -8.13 -19.12 9.92
CA PHE A 207 -7.58 -18.06 9.06
C PHE A 207 -6.08 -18.28 8.81
N LEU A 208 -5.72 -18.33 7.53
CA LEU A 208 -4.36 -18.56 7.07
C LEU A 208 -3.68 -17.23 6.75
N VAL A 209 -2.55 -16.97 7.42
CA VAL A 209 -1.69 -15.80 7.23
C VAL A 209 -0.33 -16.32 6.79
N GLY A 210 0.10 -15.85 5.63
CA GLY A 210 1.31 -16.35 4.99
C GLY A 210 1.90 -15.40 3.96
N CYS A 211 3.11 -15.71 3.54
CA CYS A 211 3.77 -15.07 2.41
C CYS A 211 4.60 -16.09 1.62
N ASN A 212 5.41 -15.61 0.67
CA ASN A 212 6.32 -16.49 -0.06
C ASN A 212 7.43 -17.01 0.87
N PHE A 213 7.72 -18.31 0.78
CA PHE A 213 8.76 -18.98 1.56
C PHE A 213 10.00 -19.29 0.70
N PHE A 214 10.28 -18.43 -0.29
CA PHE A 214 11.24 -18.73 -1.35
C PHE A 214 12.69 -18.69 -0.86
N GLY A 215 12.96 -17.91 0.18
CA GLY A 215 14.29 -17.75 0.76
C GLY A 215 14.84 -18.97 1.51
N TYR A 216 14.01 -19.99 1.79
CA TYR A 216 14.45 -21.18 2.52
C TYR A 216 15.22 -22.17 1.63
N SER A 217 16.36 -22.72 2.06
CA SER A 217 17.05 -22.54 3.36
C SER A 217 18.17 -21.47 3.33
N GLN A 218 18.35 -20.79 2.20
CA GLN A 218 19.50 -19.93 1.92
C GLN A 218 19.57 -18.66 2.79
N LYS A 219 18.42 -18.15 3.27
CA LYS A 219 18.34 -16.93 4.09
C LYS A 219 18.73 -17.11 5.56
N GLY A 220 19.01 -18.35 6.00
CA GLY A 220 19.54 -18.63 7.34
C GLY A 220 18.49 -18.65 8.46
N GLU A 221 18.96 -18.87 9.69
CA GLU A 221 18.12 -19.15 10.86
C GLU A 221 17.20 -17.99 11.25
N GLU A 222 17.67 -16.75 11.14
CA GLU A 222 16.87 -15.57 11.52
C GLU A 222 15.63 -15.40 10.61
N TYR A 223 15.77 -15.72 9.32
CA TYR A 223 14.64 -15.77 8.41
C TYR A 223 13.64 -16.85 8.83
N ASN A 224 14.14 -18.06 9.15
CA ASN A 224 13.30 -19.19 9.55
C ASN A 224 12.52 -18.87 10.84
N LYS A 225 13.20 -18.30 11.83
CA LYS A 225 12.62 -17.90 13.11
C LYS A 225 11.50 -16.87 12.90
N ARG A 226 11.79 -15.77 12.20
CA ARG A 226 10.79 -14.72 11.95
C ARG A 226 9.60 -15.24 11.13
N PHE A 227 9.85 -16.14 10.19
CA PHE A 227 8.78 -16.73 9.39
C PHE A 227 7.83 -17.55 10.28
N GLN A 228 8.38 -18.38 11.17
CA GLN A 228 7.60 -19.17 12.11
C GLN A 228 6.81 -18.31 13.11
N GLU A 229 7.40 -17.21 13.60
CA GLU A 229 6.74 -16.29 14.53
C GLU A 229 5.52 -15.57 13.92
N LEU A 230 5.52 -15.37 12.60
CA LEU A 230 4.53 -14.53 11.91
C LEU A 230 3.47 -15.31 11.13
N PHE A 231 3.80 -16.50 10.61
CA PHE A 231 3.00 -17.15 9.58
C PHE A 231 2.60 -18.59 9.93
N ASN A 232 1.36 -18.95 9.59
CA ASN A 232 0.83 -20.32 9.65
C ASN A 232 0.55 -20.90 8.24
N PHE A 233 0.87 -20.14 7.19
CA PHE A 233 0.73 -20.51 5.79
C PHE A 233 1.94 -20.06 4.97
N ALA A 234 2.34 -20.83 3.97
CA ALA A 234 3.56 -20.57 3.21
C ALA A 234 3.42 -20.92 1.74
N THR A 235 3.87 -20.01 0.86
CA THR A 235 3.89 -20.25 -0.58
C THR A 235 5.26 -20.79 -1.02
N ILE A 236 5.28 -21.95 -1.69
CA ILE A 236 6.46 -22.65 -2.20
C ILE A 236 6.51 -22.49 -3.73
N PRO A 237 7.67 -22.17 -4.33
CA PRO A 237 7.77 -21.90 -5.75
C PRO A 237 7.76 -23.22 -6.55
N PHE A 238 6.93 -23.27 -7.60
CA PHE A 238 6.85 -24.36 -8.59
C PHE A 238 7.07 -23.86 -10.02
N TYR A 239 7.69 -22.69 -10.16
CA TYR A 239 7.99 -22.04 -11.43
C TYR A 239 8.68 -23.03 -12.35
N TRP A 240 8.05 -23.33 -13.49
CA TRP A 240 8.36 -24.54 -14.26
C TRP A 240 9.82 -24.56 -14.71
N LYS A 241 10.36 -23.44 -15.20
CA LYS A 241 11.78 -23.26 -15.57
C LYS A 241 12.77 -23.64 -14.47
N TYR A 242 12.46 -23.35 -13.21
CA TYR A 242 13.38 -23.59 -12.09
C TYR A 242 13.17 -24.95 -11.44
N PHE A 243 11.92 -25.42 -11.37
CA PHE A 243 11.59 -26.71 -10.78
C PHE A 243 11.89 -27.88 -11.73
N GLU A 244 11.79 -27.68 -13.04
CA GLU A 244 12.07 -28.69 -14.07
C GLU A 244 12.82 -28.01 -15.22
N PRO A 245 14.12 -27.69 -15.02
CA PRO A 245 14.91 -26.95 -16.00
C PRO A 245 15.09 -27.68 -17.34
N LYS A 246 15.03 -29.00 -17.31
CA LYS A 246 14.93 -29.87 -18.50
C LYS A 246 13.70 -30.75 -18.33
N LEU A 247 12.96 -30.98 -19.42
CA LEU A 247 11.74 -31.78 -19.36
C LEU A 247 12.03 -33.18 -18.77
N GLY A 248 11.23 -33.59 -17.79
CA GLY A 248 11.41 -34.83 -17.03
C GLY A 248 12.39 -34.75 -15.86
N GLN A 249 13.27 -33.74 -15.79
CA GLN A 249 14.29 -33.59 -14.74
C GLN A 249 13.85 -32.61 -13.65
N LYS A 250 12.94 -33.07 -12.78
CA LYS A 250 12.36 -32.27 -11.69
C LYS A 250 13.26 -32.23 -10.46
N ASP A 251 13.51 -31.04 -9.90
CA ASP A 251 14.19 -30.84 -8.62
C ASP A 251 13.20 -30.96 -7.45
N TRP A 252 12.85 -32.21 -7.12
CA TRP A 252 12.02 -32.52 -5.95
C TRP A 252 12.69 -32.13 -4.63
N ASN A 253 14.02 -32.20 -4.57
CA ASN A 253 14.77 -32.04 -3.33
C ASN A 253 14.63 -30.63 -2.75
N SER A 254 14.78 -29.59 -3.58
CA SER A 254 14.65 -28.20 -3.14
C SER A 254 13.28 -27.88 -2.54
N ASN A 255 12.20 -28.43 -3.11
CA ASN A 255 10.85 -28.24 -2.59
C ASN A 255 10.54 -29.17 -1.41
N ASN A 256 11.07 -30.39 -1.39
CA ASN A 256 10.93 -31.30 -0.25
C ASN A 256 11.54 -30.73 1.03
N LEU A 257 12.70 -30.07 0.94
CA LEU A 257 13.31 -29.39 2.09
C LEU A 257 12.37 -28.32 2.68
N LYS A 258 11.72 -27.53 1.82
CA LYS A 258 10.75 -26.51 2.24
C LYS A 258 9.50 -27.15 2.86
N VAL A 259 8.89 -28.12 2.17
CA VAL A 259 7.68 -28.82 2.63
C VAL A 259 7.91 -29.49 3.98
N ASN A 260 9.01 -30.24 4.13
CA ASN A 260 9.31 -30.95 5.36
C ASN A 260 9.50 -29.98 6.53
N TRP A 261 10.23 -28.88 6.32
CA TRP A 261 10.42 -27.87 7.36
C TRP A 261 9.07 -27.25 7.77
N LEU A 262 8.25 -26.87 6.79
CA LEU A 262 6.94 -26.27 7.07
C LEU A 262 6.02 -27.23 7.85
N GLN A 263 5.98 -28.51 7.47
CA GLN A 263 5.19 -29.52 8.19
C GLN A 263 5.68 -29.74 9.62
N GLN A 264 7.00 -29.77 9.84
CA GLN A 264 7.60 -29.90 11.18
C GLN A 264 7.21 -28.73 12.10
N HIS A 265 7.01 -27.54 11.53
CA HIS A 265 6.64 -26.32 12.27
C HIS A 265 5.14 -26.01 12.21
N GLN A 266 4.31 -26.95 11.73
CA GLN A 266 2.85 -26.82 11.64
C GLN A 266 2.39 -25.64 10.76
N ILE A 267 3.19 -25.28 9.76
CA ILE A 267 2.87 -24.24 8.78
C ILE A 267 2.35 -24.92 7.52
N ILE A 268 1.18 -24.50 7.05
CA ILE A 268 0.51 -25.13 5.91
C ILE A 268 1.16 -24.66 4.59
N PRO A 269 1.67 -25.58 3.75
CA PRO A 269 2.26 -25.20 2.47
C PRO A 269 1.21 -25.04 1.36
N LYS A 270 1.53 -24.14 0.43
CA LYS A 270 0.83 -23.90 -0.83
C LYS A 270 1.82 -23.90 -1.99
N GLY A 271 1.58 -24.67 -3.04
CA GLY A 271 2.38 -24.64 -4.26
C GLY A 271 1.98 -23.50 -5.19
N HIS A 272 2.96 -22.79 -5.78
CA HIS A 272 2.71 -21.65 -6.66
C HIS A 272 3.76 -21.47 -7.78
N PRO A 273 3.32 -21.34 -9.03
CA PRO A 273 2.20 -22.04 -9.64
C PRO A 273 2.69 -23.26 -10.44
N LEU A 274 1.76 -24.11 -10.87
CA LEU A 274 2.12 -25.26 -11.73
C LEU A 274 2.22 -24.87 -13.21
N VAL A 275 1.41 -23.89 -13.64
CA VAL A 275 1.35 -23.35 -15.00
C VAL A 275 1.40 -21.82 -14.96
N TRP A 276 2.39 -21.25 -15.65
CA TRP A 276 2.52 -19.81 -15.85
C TRP A 276 3.34 -19.56 -17.11
N PHE A 277 2.74 -18.91 -18.10
CA PHE A 277 3.37 -18.64 -19.40
C PHE A 277 4.16 -17.33 -19.45
N HIS A 278 4.64 -16.87 -18.30
CA HIS A 278 5.57 -15.77 -18.19
C HIS A 278 7.01 -16.24 -18.47
N GLU A 279 7.89 -15.32 -18.89
CA GLU A 279 9.26 -15.64 -19.30
C GLU A 279 10.11 -16.36 -18.25
N VAL A 280 9.91 -16.00 -16.98
CA VAL A 280 10.58 -16.62 -15.83
C VAL A 280 10.01 -17.99 -15.48
N GLY A 281 8.86 -18.35 -16.05
CA GLY A 281 8.10 -19.55 -15.74
C GLY A 281 8.42 -20.73 -16.65
N ILE A 282 8.84 -20.54 -17.91
CA ILE A 282 8.82 -21.60 -18.94
C ILE A 282 10.23 -22.15 -19.24
N PRO A 283 10.45 -23.48 -19.23
CA PRO A 283 11.69 -24.09 -19.73
C PRO A 283 11.94 -23.80 -21.22
N ASP A 284 13.20 -23.61 -21.62
CA ASP A 284 13.51 -23.15 -22.97
C ASP A 284 13.09 -24.17 -24.06
N GLU A 285 13.15 -25.47 -23.74
CA GLU A 285 12.69 -26.57 -24.62
C GLU A 285 11.17 -26.55 -24.88
N VAL A 286 10.37 -25.91 -24.03
CA VAL A 286 8.91 -25.83 -24.17
C VAL A 286 8.51 -24.75 -25.18
N ARG A 287 9.32 -23.70 -25.32
CA ARG A 287 9.01 -22.50 -26.12
C ARG A 287 8.80 -22.78 -27.61
N THR A 288 9.42 -23.84 -28.12
CA THR A 288 9.39 -24.19 -29.54
C THR A 288 8.38 -25.29 -29.87
N LYS A 289 7.65 -25.81 -28.86
CA LYS A 289 6.72 -26.93 -29.04
C LYS A 289 5.33 -26.46 -29.48
N PRO A 290 4.60 -27.28 -30.26
CA PRO A 290 3.21 -26.99 -30.59
C PRO A 290 2.31 -27.06 -29.35
N TYR A 291 1.23 -26.28 -29.34
CA TYR A 291 0.28 -26.21 -28.23
C TYR A 291 -0.25 -27.58 -27.78
N SER A 292 -0.53 -28.49 -28.71
CA SER A 292 -1.01 -29.84 -28.40
C SER A 292 -0.03 -30.64 -27.56
N GLU A 293 1.27 -30.51 -27.82
CA GLU A 293 2.32 -31.16 -27.04
C GLU A 293 2.46 -30.49 -25.66
N ILE A 294 2.48 -29.16 -25.62
CA ILE A 294 2.58 -28.38 -24.37
C ILE A 294 1.41 -28.71 -23.43
N LYS A 295 0.19 -28.83 -23.98
CA LYS A 295 -1.00 -29.21 -23.22
C LYS A 295 -0.82 -30.58 -22.55
N ASN A 296 -0.30 -31.57 -23.27
CA ASN A 296 -0.05 -32.90 -22.73
C ASN A 296 1.03 -32.88 -21.63
N ILE A 297 2.13 -32.14 -21.87
CA ILE A 297 3.21 -32.00 -20.90
C ILE A 297 2.70 -31.33 -19.61
N ILE A 298 1.89 -30.27 -19.72
CA ILE A 298 1.29 -29.58 -18.57
C ILE A 298 0.37 -30.51 -17.79
N ALA A 299 -0.48 -31.27 -18.47
CA ALA A 299 -1.39 -32.22 -17.81
C ALA A 299 -0.61 -33.26 -16.99
N GLN A 300 0.44 -33.84 -17.59
CA GLN A 300 1.33 -34.78 -16.91
C GLN A 300 2.04 -34.13 -15.72
N ARG A 301 2.58 -32.92 -15.90
CA ARG A 301 3.25 -32.15 -14.84
C ARG A 301 2.34 -31.92 -13.64
N ILE A 302 1.10 -31.48 -13.89
CA ILE A 302 0.11 -31.23 -12.83
C ILE A 302 -0.17 -32.53 -12.07
N GLU A 303 -0.46 -33.61 -12.80
CA GLU A 303 -0.78 -34.90 -12.20
C GLU A 303 0.37 -35.45 -11.35
N GLU A 304 1.59 -35.44 -11.89
CA GLU A 304 2.80 -35.91 -11.19
C GLU A 304 3.06 -35.12 -9.90
N ILE A 305 3.04 -33.77 -9.97
CA ILE A 305 3.35 -32.92 -8.82
C ILE A 305 2.29 -33.05 -7.73
N THR A 306 1.01 -32.97 -8.11
CA THR A 306 -0.10 -33.06 -7.14
C THR A 306 -0.18 -34.44 -6.50
N ARG A 307 0.06 -35.52 -7.26
CA ARG A 307 0.13 -36.89 -6.72
C ARG A 307 1.33 -37.07 -5.80
N TYR A 308 2.50 -36.58 -6.17
CA TYR A 308 3.72 -36.69 -5.35
C TYR A 308 3.57 -35.99 -3.99
N TYR A 309 2.94 -34.81 -3.97
CA TYR A 309 2.71 -34.03 -2.75
C TYR A 309 1.36 -34.30 -2.07
N GLN A 310 0.65 -35.37 -2.45
CA GLN A 310 -0.62 -35.74 -1.84
C GLN A 310 -0.46 -35.89 -0.31
N GLY A 311 -1.34 -35.21 0.43
CA GLY A 311 -1.31 -35.18 1.90
C GLY A 311 -0.22 -34.29 2.50
N LYS A 312 0.67 -33.71 1.68
CA LYS A 312 1.73 -32.77 2.13
C LYS A 312 1.44 -31.34 1.74
N ILE A 313 0.94 -31.11 0.51
CA ILE A 313 0.50 -29.80 0.03
C ILE A 313 -0.95 -29.91 -0.40
N ASN A 314 -1.83 -29.16 0.27
CA ASN A 314 -3.27 -29.19 0.02
C ASN A 314 -3.76 -28.05 -0.88
N TYR A 315 -2.91 -27.05 -1.11
CA TYR A 315 -3.25 -25.87 -1.89
C TYR A 315 -2.26 -25.71 -3.05
N PHE A 316 -2.77 -25.56 -4.26
CA PHE A 316 -1.97 -25.25 -5.44
C PHE A 316 -2.63 -24.15 -6.25
N ASP A 317 -1.83 -23.15 -6.64
CA ASP A 317 -2.19 -22.35 -7.80
C ASP A 317 -1.86 -23.18 -9.04
N ILE A 318 -2.88 -23.82 -9.63
CA ILE A 318 -2.68 -24.62 -10.84
C ILE A 318 -2.25 -23.72 -11.99
N ILE A 319 -2.93 -22.59 -12.16
CA ILE A 319 -2.70 -21.63 -13.24
C ILE A 319 -2.48 -20.24 -12.62
N ASN A 320 -1.42 -19.57 -13.03
CA ASN A 320 -1.16 -18.17 -12.70
C ASN A 320 -1.34 -17.30 -13.94
N GLU A 321 -2.00 -16.16 -13.76
CA GLU A 321 -2.10 -15.10 -14.78
C GLU A 321 -2.53 -15.57 -16.19
N PRO A 322 -3.63 -16.34 -16.35
CA PRO A 322 -4.07 -16.83 -17.67
C PRO A 322 -4.72 -15.75 -18.55
N HIS A 323 -4.46 -14.48 -18.26
CA HIS A 323 -5.05 -13.36 -18.98
C HIS A 323 -4.32 -13.14 -20.30
N GLY A 324 -5.05 -12.69 -21.33
CA GLY A 324 -4.51 -12.44 -22.67
C GLY A 324 -3.57 -11.22 -22.78
N ILE A 325 -2.91 -10.81 -21.69
CA ILE A 325 -1.94 -9.71 -21.73
C ILE A 325 -0.59 -10.31 -22.14
N ILE A 326 0.02 -9.71 -23.17
CA ILE A 326 1.21 -10.24 -23.87
C ILE A 326 2.35 -10.59 -22.91
N TRP A 327 2.57 -9.80 -21.85
CA TRP A 327 3.66 -10.04 -20.90
C TRP A 327 3.47 -11.30 -20.04
N ALA A 328 2.24 -11.77 -19.83
CA ALA A 328 1.93 -12.95 -19.02
C ALA A 328 1.75 -14.24 -19.85
N ASN A 329 1.72 -14.11 -21.19
CA ASN A 329 1.50 -15.20 -22.13
C ASN A 329 2.52 -15.17 -23.27
N GLU A 330 3.77 -15.44 -22.94
CA GLU A 330 4.89 -15.40 -23.88
C GLU A 330 4.76 -16.42 -25.02
N LEU A 331 4.03 -17.51 -24.78
CA LEU A 331 3.79 -18.53 -25.82
C LEU A 331 2.74 -18.10 -26.85
N GLY A 332 1.99 -17.02 -26.60
CA GLY A 332 1.04 -16.44 -27.56
C GLY A 332 -0.18 -17.32 -27.88
N PHE A 333 -0.52 -18.28 -27.00
CA PHE A 333 -1.71 -19.12 -27.17
C PHE A 333 -2.94 -18.45 -26.52
N PHE A 334 -3.99 -18.18 -27.31
CA PHE A 334 -5.21 -17.49 -26.87
C PHE A 334 -6.42 -18.42 -26.85
#